data_AF-F5SUE0-F1
#
_entry.id   AF-F5SUE0-F1
#
_cell.length_a   1.000
_cell.length_b   1.000
_cell.length_c   1.000
_cell.angle_alpha   90.00
_cell.angle_beta   90.00
_cell.angle_gamma   90.00
#
_symmetry.space_group_name_H-M   'P 1'
#
loop_
_entity.id
_entity.type
_entity.pdbx_description
1 polymer ?
#
loop_
_entity_poly.entity_id
_entity_poly.type
_entity_poly.pdbx_seq_one_letter_code
_entity_poly.pdbx_strand_id
1 'polypeptide(L)'
;MKLLVDIGNSRVKWAIMDDNGLTESQSFDRNKSGIKASLNKAWKTLADIKAIYVANVAGEKIAEQLSDWTQKQWNLTPKFIQAEKKHFGVINAYDEPEKLGVDRWLSLISARQHARLAQCIIDCGTAITVDIVTKAGQHQGGMIIPGISIMKSSLVNNTDALTADTDNQEFKTLATNTYSAIHTGTLYAVTATIERIISDLKESFNNRIRFIITGGDAEALLPLLSDDVHHYPDIVLRGLAFYARQDKTKTSVRKKTKPEQDEATAAVKESDTDAKLESESAPPAKENTQNDAQPVTDSSTKDKPKPARKPRKTRATKPKAAAKTETQASDTSLPEEAI
;
A
#
# COMPACT_ATOMS: atom_id res chain seq x y z
N MET A 1 -13.36 -20.88 -6.55
CA MET A 1 -12.38 -19.78 -6.66
C MET A 1 -12.64 -18.72 -5.60
N LYS A 2 -11.63 -17.90 -5.26
CA LYS A 2 -11.71 -16.73 -4.37
C LYS A 2 -11.18 -15.52 -5.14
N LEU A 3 -11.88 -14.39 -5.11
CA LEU A 3 -11.45 -13.17 -5.78
C LEU A 3 -10.65 -12.30 -4.81
N LEU A 4 -9.44 -11.90 -5.19
CA LEU A 4 -8.63 -10.94 -4.44
C LEU A 4 -8.62 -9.61 -5.20
N VAL A 5 -8.93 -8.50 -4.53
CA VAL A 5 -9.07 -7.17 -5.12
C VAL A 5 -8.28 -6.14 -4.34
N ASP A 6 -7.48 -5.36 -5.03
CA ASP A 6 -6.77 -4.19 -4.54
C ASP A 6 -7.30 -2.92 -5.22
N ILE A 7 -7.80 -1.98 -4.42
CA ILE A 7 -8.53 -0.79 -4.87
C ILE A 7 -7.73 0.46 -4.46
N GLY A 8 -6.72 0.74 -5.27
CA GLY A 8 -5.86 1.92 -5.16
C GLY A 8 -6.50 3.21 -5.67
N ASN A 9 -5.81 4.33 -5.44
CA ASN A 9 -6.36 5.67 -5.70
C ASN A 9 -6.47 6.07 -7.19
N SER A 10 -5.80 5.38 -8.11
CA SER A 10 -6.01 5.53 -9.58
C SER A 10 -6.51 4.28 -10.31
N ARG A 11 -6.25 3.08 -9.78
CA ARG A 11 -6.41 1.79 -10.47
C ARG A 11 -6.97 0.73 -9.53
N VAL A 12 -7.67 -0.25 -10.09
CA VAL A 12 -8.04 -1.48 -9.38
C VAL A 12 -7.28 -2.65 -10.00
N LYS A 13 -6.61 -3.43 -9.16
CA LYS A 13 -5.85 -4.62 -9.53
C LYS A 13 -6.49 -5.83 -8.85
N TRP A 14 -6.54 -6.97 -9.51
CA TRP A 14 -7.22 -8.16 -8.98
C TRP A 14 -6.59 -9.45 -9.52
N ALA A 15 -6.81 -10.55 -8.82
CA ALA A 15 -6.43 -11.89 -9.24
C ALA A 15 -7.40 -12.92 -8.67
N ILE A 16 -7.41 -14.12 -9.25
CA ILE A 16 -8.13 -15.26 -8.71
C ILE A 16 -7.18 -16.11 -7.89
N MET A 17 -7.63 -16.56 -6.72
CA MET A 17 -6.98 -17.61 -5.95
C MET A 17 -7.87 -18.85 -5.93
N ASP A 18 -7.31 -20.00 -6.28
CA ASP A 18 -7.96 -21.31 -6.25
C ASP A 18 -7.12 -22.32 -5.46
N ASP A 19 -7.31 -23.60 -5.70
CA ASP A 19 -6.57 -24.68 -5.03
C ASP A 19 -5.19 -24.93 -5.68
N ASN A 20 -4.93 -24.40 -6.88
CA ASN A 20 -3.64 -24.47 -7.58
C ASN A 20 -2.72 -23.30 -7.20
N GLY A 21 -3.29 -22.13 -6.87
CA GLY A 21 -2.50 -20.99 -6.39
C GLY A 21 -3.19 -19.65 -6.58
N LEU A 22 -2.40 -18.64 -6.95
CA LEU A 22 -2.85 -17.30 -7.33
C LEU A 22 -2.56 -17.12 -8.82
N THR A 23 -3.56 -16.72 -9.61
CA THR A 23 -3.37 -16.44 -11.04
C THR A 23 -2.46 -15.25 -11.27
N GLU A 24 -2.01 -15.07 -12.51
CA GLU A 24 -1.60 -13.75 -12.99
C GLU A 24 -2.67 -12.70 -12.67
N SER A 25 -2.23 -11.47 -12.40
CA SER A 25 -3.09 -10.38 -12.00
C SER A 25 -3.57 -9.56 -13.20
N GLN A 26 -4.78 -9.03 -13.10
CA GLN A 26 -5.38 -8.16 -14.10
C GLN A 26 -5.72 -6.81 -13.46
N SER A 27 -5.86 -5.75 -14.25
CA SER A 27 -6.18 -4.43 -13.73
C SER A 27 -7.01 -3.58 -14.69
N PHE A 28 -7.66 -2.56 -14.14
CA PHE A 28 -8.34 -1.51 -14.90
C PHE A 28 -8.30 -0.19 -14.12
N ASP A 29 -8.26 0.93 -14.84
CA ASP A 29 -8.22 2.25 -14.23
C ASP A 29 -9.60 2.66 -13.67
N ARG A 30 -9.60 3.39 -12.55
CA ARG A 30 -10.83 3.78 -11.84
C ARG A 30 -11.38 5.08 -12.43
N ASN A 31 -12.30 4.93 -13.37
CA ASN A 31 -13.00 6.01 -14.07
C ASN A 31 -13.82 6.90 -13.12
N LYS A 32 -13.77 8.22 -13.33
CA LYS A 32 -14.51 9.24 -12.53
C LYS A 32 -16.04 9.03 -12.53
N SER A 33 -16.59 8.34 -13.53
CA SER A 33 -18.01 8.01 -13.67
C SER A 33 -18.48 6.82 -12.81
N GLY A 34 -17.58 6.13 -12.09
CA GLY A 34 -17.93 5.05 -11.16
C GLY A 34 -17.62 3.65 -11.69
N ILE A 35 -17.27 2.76 -10.76
CA ILE A 35 -16.55 1.51 -11.07
C ILE A 35 -17.40 0.43 -11.75
N LYS A 36 -18.73 0.49 -11.61
CA LYS A 36 -19.67 -0.60 -11.98
C LYS A 36 -19.57 -1.05 -13.45
N ALA A 37 -19.24 -0.14 -14.38
CA ALA A 37 -19.01 -0.50 -15.78
C ALA A 37 -17.74 -1.35 -15.96
N SER A 38 -16.66 -1.00 -15.26
CA SER A 38 -15.40 -1.75 -15.26
C SER A 38 -15.55 -3.11 -14.57
N LEU A 39 -16.32 -3.20 -13.48
CA LEU A 39 -16.67 -4.48 -12.84
C LEU A 39 -17.44 -5.39 -13.81
N ASN A 40 -18.45 -4.86 -14.51
CA ASN A 40 -19.18 -5.60 -15.54
C ASN A 40 -18.25 -6.11 -16.66
N LYS A 41 -17.28 -5.31 -17.11
CA LYS A 41 -16.32 -5.72 -18.15
C LYS A 41 -15.34 -6.79 -17.66
N ALA A 42 -14.83 -6.65 -16.44
CA ALA A 42 -13.78 -7.52 -15.91
C ALA A 42 -14.31 -8.84 -15.32
N TRP A 43 -15.48 -8.82 -14.67
CA TRP A 43 -15.88 -9.90 -13.76
C TRP A 43 -17.22 -10.57 -14.07
N LYS A 44 -18.05 -10.04 -14.97
CA LYS A 44 -19.40 -10.60 -15.25
C LYS A 44 -19.35 -12.05 -15.79
N THR A 45 -18.25 -12.44 -16.41
CA THR A 45 -17.99 -13.79 -16.93
C THR A 45 -17.38 -14.76 -15.91
N LEU A 46 -17.00 -14.30 -14.71
CA LEU A 46 -16.42 -15.16 -13.68
C LEU A 46 -17.51 -15.97 -12.95
N ALA A 47 -17.41 -17.29 -13.06
CA ALA A 47 -18.20 -18.27 -12.31
C ALA A 47 -17.50 -18.66 -11.00
N ASP A 48 -18.17 -19.45 -10.15
CA ASP A 48 -17.60 -20.18 -8.99
C ASP A 48 -16.74 -19.36 -8.00
N ILE A 49 -16.99 -18.05 -7.91
CA ILE A 49 -16.49 -17.20 -6.84
C ILE A 49 -17.22 -17.60 -5.54
N LYS A 50 -16.46 -17.99 -4.52
CA LYS A 50 -16.97 -18.47 -3.22
C LYS A 50 -16.71 -17.49 -2.06
N ALA A 51 -15.78 -16.57 -2.24
CA ALA A 51 -15.44 -15.49 -1.30
C ALA A 51 -14.65 -14.39 -2.02
N ILE A 52 -14.63 -13.19 -1.44
CA ILE A 52 -14.01 -11.99 -2.03
C ILE A 52 -13.23 -11.27 -0.92
N TYR A 53 -11.97 -10.92 -1.18
CA TYR A 53 -11.07 -10.26 -0.24
C TYR A 53 -10.61 -8.94 -0.83
N VAL A 54 -10.71 -7.86 -0.07
CA VAL A 54 -10.55 -6.51 -0.61
C VAL A 54 -9.59 -5.67 0.23
N ALA A 55 -8.54 -5.15 -0.40
CA ALA A 55 -7.83 -3.96 0.04
C ALA A 55 -8.51 -2.73 -0.60
N ASN A 56 -8.83 -1.70 0.18
CA ASN A 56 -9.44 -0.48 -0.33
C ASN A 56 -8.85 0.76 0.34
N VAL A 57 -8.24 1.63 -0.47
CA VAL A 57 -7.80 2.97 -0.06
C VAL A 57 -8.50 4.08 -0.87
N ALA A 58 -9.49 3.73 -1.70
CA ALA A 58 -10.27 4.65 -2.53
C ALA A 58 -11.59 5.12 -1.88
N GLY A 59 -11.78 4.86 -0.57
CA GLY A 59 -12.89 5.36 0.23
C GLY A 59 -14.17 4.50 0.25
N GLU A 60 -15.08 4.83 1.16
CA GLU A 60 -16.28 4.05 1.49
C GLU A 60 -17.25 3.92 0.30
N LYS A 61 -17.47 5.00 -0.44
CA LYS A 61 -18.34 5.02 -1.64
C LYS A 61 -17.93 3.99 -2.71
N ILE A 62 -16.65 3.58 -2.76
CA ILE A 62 -16.19 2.51 -3.65
C ILE A 62 -16.42 1.13 -3.02
N ALA A 63 -16.27 0.98 -1.70
CA ALA A 63 -16.63 -0.24 -0.97
C ALA A 63 -18.14 -0.55 -1.05
N GLU A 64 -18.98 0.48 -0.94
CA GLU A 64 -20.43 0.40 -1.18
C GLU A 64 -20.71 -0.07 -2.61
N GLN A 65 -20.20 0.62 -3.64
CA GLN A 65 -20.43 0.28 -5.04
C GLN A 65 -19.96 -1.14 -5.40
N LEU A 66 -18.89 -1.62 -4.77
CA LEU A 66 -18.40 -2.98 -4.90
C LEU A 66 -19.35 -3.98 -4.24
N SER A 67 -19.67 -3.79 -2.96
CA SER A 67 -20.54 -4.70 -2.19
C SER A 67 -21.91 -4.83 -2.83
N ASP A 68 -22.46 -3.70 -3.27
CA ASP A 68 -23.71 -3.58 -4.00
C ASP A 68 -23.69 -4.32 -5.35
N TRP A 69 -22.52 -4.44 -5.99
CA TRP A 69 -22.34 -5.20 -7.23
C TRP A 69 -22.14 -6.70 -6.97
N THR A 70 -21.29 -7.09 -6.01
CA THR A 70 -21.01 -8.51 -5.71
C THR A 70 -22.19 -9.22 -5.06
N GLN A 71 -22.99 -8.49 -4.28
CA GLN A 71 -24.25 -8.99 -3.74
C GLN A 71 -25.28 -9.27 -4.85
N LYS A 72 -25.32 -8.44 -5.91
CA LYS A 72 -26.24 -8.61 -7.04
C LYS A 72 -25.76 -9.66 -8.05
N GLN A 73 -24.46 -9.77 -8.29
CA GLN A 73 -23.89 -10.70 -9.28
C GLN A 73 -23.67 -12.12 -8.73
N TRP A 74 -23.25 -12.25 -7.47
CA TRP A 74 -22.85 -13.55 -6.88
C TRP A 74 -23.53 -13.86 -5.53
N ASN A 75 -24.38 -12.98 -5.00
CA ASN A 75 -24.94 -13.08 -3.64
C ASN A 75 -23.85 -13.16 -2.54
N LEU A 76 -22.74 -12.44 -2.75
CA LEU A 76 -21.58 -12.41 -1.84
C LEU A 76 -21.28 -11.00 -1.31
N THR A 77 -21.09 -10.92 0.01
CA THR A 77 -20.54 -9.74 0.70
C THR A 77 -19.00 -9.81 0.70
N PRO A 78 -18.28 -8.75 0.29
CA PRO A 78 -16.81 -8.75 0.31
C PRO A 78 -16.23 -8.61 1.72
N LYS A 79 -15.13 -9.32 2.00
CA LYS A 79 -14.32 -9.15 3.22
C LYS A 79 -13.28 -8.04 2.98
N PHE A 80 -13.60 -6.83 3.39
CA PHE A 80 -12.63 -5.74 3.44
C PHE A 80 -11.61 -6.01 4.55
N ILE A 81 -10.33 -5.95 4.19
CA ILE A 81 -9.22 -6.06 5.15
C ILE A 81 -8.90 -4.67 5.69
N GLN A 82 -8.37 -4.62 6.91
CA GLN A 82 -7.89 -3.41 7.58
C GLN A 82 -6.49 -3.69 8.14
N ALA A 83 -5.73 -2.65 8.46
CA ALA A 83 -4.45 -2.80 9.13
C ALA A 83 -4.64 -3.19 10.61
N GLU A 84 -3.86 -4.17 11.07
CA GLU A 84 -3.95 -4.71 12.44
C GLU A 84 -2.72 -4.35 13.27
N LYS A 85 -2.82 -4.42 14.59
CA LYS A 85 -1.66 -4.22 15.48
C LYS A 85 -0.57 -5.29 15.29
N LYS A 86 -0.98 -6.54 15.05
CA LYS A 86 -0.08 -7.68 14.82
C LYS A 86 -0.82 -8.83 14.14
N HIS A 87 -0.48 -9.15 12.90
CA HIS A 87 -0.99 -10.33 12.19
C HIS A 87 0.03 -10.88 11.20
N PHE A 88 -0.11 -12.14 10.77
CA PHE A 88 0.82 -12.85 9.85
C PHE A 88 2.33 -12.68 10.17
N GLY A 89 2.70 -12.59 11.44
CA GLY A 89 4.11 -12.42 11.84
C GLY A 89 4.70 -11.03 11.55
N VAL A 90 3.85 -10.04 11.24
CA VAL A 90 4.18 -8.61 11.24
C VAL A 90 3.62 -7.96 12.52
N ILE A 91 4.36 -7.01 13.08
CA ILE A 91 3.91 -6.09 14.14
C ILE A 91 3.90 -4.69 13.53
N ASN A 92 2.78 -3.97 13.64
CA ASN A 92 2.67 -2.61 13.12
C ASN A 92 3.44 -1.61 14.01
N ALA A 93 3.87 -0.50 13.43
CA ALA A 93 4.63 0.58 14.07
C ALA A 93 3.81 1.85 14.32
N TYR A 94 2.62 1.94 13.72
CA TYR A 94 1.68 3.04 13.95
C TYR A 94 1.06 2.91 15.35
N ASP A 95 0.97 4.02 16.09
CA ASP A 95 0.33 4.10 17.42
C ASP A 95 -1.16 3.71 17.36
N GLU A 96 -1.82 4.11 16.27
CA GLU A 96 -3.17 3.73 15.84
C GLU A 96 -3.03 2.85 14.58
N PRO A 97 -2.90 1.51 14.71
CA PRO A 97 -2.55 0.60 13.63
C PRO A 97 -3.46 0.70 12.40
N GLU A 98 -4.75 0.94 12.62
CA GLU A 98 -5.81 1.11 11.63
C GLU A 98 -5.62 2.34 10.72
N LYS A 99 -4.77 3.30 11.09
CA LYS A 99 -4.39 4.45 10.24
C LYS A 99 -3.28 4.12 9.23
N LEU A 100 -2.68 2.92 9.29
CA LEU A 100 -1.82 2.44 8.22
C LEU A 100 -2.67 2.01 7.02
N GLY A 101 -2.27 2.44 5.81
CA GLY A 101 -2.90 2.01 4.56
C GLY A 101 -2.92 0.48 4.45
N VAL A 102 -4.07 -0.09 4.09
CA VAL A 102 -4.24 -1.55 4.01
C VAL A 102 -3.36 -2.16 2.90
N ASP A 103 -3.13 -1.41 1.83
CA ASP A 103 -2.13 -1.69 0.78
C ASP A 103 -0.71 -1.86 1.36
N ARG A 104 -0.23 -0.90 2.17
CA ARG A 104 1.07 -0.94 2.85
C ARG A 104 1.14 -2.08 3.87
N TRP A 105 0.07 -2.29 4.64
CA TRP A 105 -0.04 -3.40 5.60
C TRP A 105 0.08 -4.78 4.93
N LEU A 106 -0.65 -5.00 3.84
CA LEU A 106 -0.61 -6.23 3.06
C LEU A 106 0.76 -6.42 2.38
N SER A 107 1.40 -5.32 1.98
CA SER A 107 2.75 -5.35 1.42
C SER A 107 3.81 -5.77 2.45
N LEU A 108 3.73 -5.24 3.67
CA LEU A 108 4.56 -5.67 4.81
C LEU A 108 4.37 -7.17 5.11
N ILE A 109 3.13 -7.67 5.12
CA ILE A 109 2.82 -9.10 5.28
C ILE A 109 3.42 -9.95 4.16
N SER A 110 3.24 -9.52 2.92
CA SER A 110 3.68 -10.25 1.74
C SER A 110 5.21 -10.37 1.70
N ALA A 111 5.94 -9.28 1.94
CA ALA A 111 7.39 -9.29 2.12
C ALA A 111 7.81 -10.17 3.32
N ARG A 112 7.14 -10.04 4.46
CA ARG A 112 7.42 -10.80 5.69
C ARG A 112 7.39 -12.32 5.49
N GLN A 113 6.46 -12.79 4.66
CA GLN A 113 6.30 -14.20 4.34
C GLN A 113 7.23 -14.65 3.21
N HIS A 114 7.51 -13.77 2.23
CA HIS A 114 8.42 -14.06 1.12
C HIS A 114 9.89 -14.26 1.57
N ALA A 115 10.38 -13.51 2.56
CA ALA A 115 11.72 -13.73 3.10
C ALA A 115 11.85 -13.46 4.61
N ARG A 116 12.76 -14.18 5.27
CA ARG A 116 13.11 -14.04 6.70
C ARG A 116 14.22 -12.99 6.93
N LEU A 117 14.31 -12.00 6.06
CA LEU A 117 15.28 -10.89 6.06
C LEU A 117 14.58 -9.55 6.34
N ALA A 118 15.37 -8.50 6.61
CA ALA A 118 14.84 -7.15 6.54
C ALA A 118 14.51 -6.81 5.07
N GLN A 119 13.37 -6.15 4.83
CA GLN A 119 12.91 -5.77 3.50
C GLN A 119 12.38 -4.34 3.53
N CYS A 120 12.81 -3.56 2.54
CA CYS A 120 12.24 -2.26 2.20
C CYS A 120 11.33 -2.46 0.99
N ILE A 121 10.04 -2.13 1.14
CA ILE A 121 9.06 -2.10 0.04
C ILE A 121 8.95 -0.66 -0.42
N ILE A 122 8.98 -0.46 -1.75
CA ILE A 122 8.83 0.83 -2.42
C ILE A 122 7.67 0.67 -3.41
N ASP A 123 6.49 1.18 -3.07
CA ASP A 123 5.33 1.19 -3.99
C ASP A 123 5.32 2.50 -4.77
N CYS A 124 5.63 2.42 -6.06
CA CYS A 124 5.62 3.53 -7.00
C CYS A 124 4.24 3.64 -7.68
N GLY A 125 3.24 4.04 -6.92
CA GLY A 125 1.87 4.27 -7.39
C GLY A 125 1.51 5.75 -7.54
N THR A 126 0.23 6.07 -7.39
CA THR A 126 -0.30 7.45 -7.37
C THR A 126 0.47 8.34 -6.39
N ALA A 127 0.77 7.80 -5.21
CA ALA A 127 1.85 8.27 -4.34
C ALA A 127 2.95 7.19 -4.31
N ILE A 128 4.19 7.61 -4.08
CA ILE A 128 5.27 6.69 -3.75
C ILE A 128 5.23 6.45 -2.24
N THR A 129 5.15 5.20 -1.81
CA THR A 129 5.27 4.82 -0.39
C THR A 129 6.51 3.97 -0.18
N VAL A 130 7.12 4.10 1.01
CA VAL A 130 8.31 3.34 1.40
C VAL A 130 8.07 2.77 2.78
N ASP A 131 8.19 1.46 2.97
CA ASP A 131 7.91 0.77 4.23
C ASP A 131 8.98 -0.27 4.54
N ILE A 132 9.43 -0.36 5.80
CA ILE A 132 10.47 -1.31 6.21
C ILE A 132 9.92 -2.33 7.21
N VAL A 133 10.03 -3.62 6.87
CA VAL A 133 9.82 -4.75 7.79
C VAL A 133 11.16 -5.41 8.13
N THR A 134 11.45 -5.56 9.42
CA THR A 134 12.69 -6.23 9.88
C THR A 134 12.60 -7.76 9.75
N LYS A 135 13.75 -8.46 9.83
CA LYS A 135 13.82 -9.94 9.89
C LYS A 135 12.92 -10.58 10.97
N ALA A 136 12.64 -9.84 12.05
CA ALA A 136 11.77 -10.27 13.14
C ALA A 136 10.28 -10.11 12.78
N GLY A 137 9.96 -9.15 11.92
CA GLY A 137 8.60 -8.76 11.54
C GLY A 137 8.11 -7.46 12.16
N GLN A 138 8.97 -6.75 12.90
CA GLN A 138 8.67 -5.40 13.35
C GLN A 138 8.70 -4.45 12.13
N HIS A 139 7.59 -3.78 11.86
CA HIS A 139 7.50 -2.59 11.00
C HIS A 139 8.34 -1.46 11.63
N GLN A 140 8.98 -0.60 10.85
CA GLN A 140 9.80 0.52 11.34
C GLN A 140 9.23 1.90 10.98
N GLY A 141 7.95 1.94 10.58
CA GLY A 141 7.39 3.10 9.90
C GLY A 141 7.85 3.17 8.44
N GLY A 142 7.59 4.31 7.84
CA GLY A 142 7.75 4.51 6.40
C GLY A 142 7.58 5.97 5.97
N MET A 143 7.66 6.20 4.66
CA MET A 143 7.54 7.52 4.02
C MET A 143 6.39 7.53 3.00
N ILE A 144 5.83 8.71 2.75
CA ILE A 144 4.88 8.96 1.65
C ILE A 144 5.39 10.18 0.87
N ILE A 145 5.54 10.02 -0.44
CA ILE A 145 6.11 10.99 -1.38
C ILE A 145 5.10 11.13 -2.54
N PRO A 146 4.87 12.31 -3.14
CA PRO A 146 4.03 12.40 -4.34
C PRO A 146 4.59 11.55 -5.49
N GLY A 147 3.75 10.74 -6.15
CA GLY A 147 4.15 9.95 -7.31
C GLY A 147 4.45 10.82 -8.53
N ILE A 148 5.04 10.24 -9.58
CA ILE A 148 5.49 10.99 -10.77
C ILE A 148 4.32 11.77 -11.39
N SER A 149 3.14 11.15 -11.46
CA SER A 149 1.90 11.78 -11.96
C SER A 149 1.40 12.93 -11.07
N ILE A 150 1.54 12.84 -9.74
CA ILE A 150 1.22 13.96 -8.83
C ILE A 150 2.24 15.09 -9.02
N MET A 151 3.55 14.81 -9.02
CA MET A 151 4.56 15.86 -9.20
C MET A 151 4.41 16.61 -10.53
N LYS A 152 4.12 15.88 -11.62
CA LYS A 152 3.87 16.49 -12.95
C LYS A 152 2.60 17.35 -12.94
N SER A 153 1.50 16.84 -12.40
CA SER A 153 0.22 17.57 -12.38
C SER A 153 0.21 18.75 -11.40
N SER A 154 0.95 18.71 -10.29
CA SER A 154 1.11 19.86 -9.38
C SER A 154 1.88 21.03 -10.01
N LEU A 155 2.68 20.77 -11.05
CA LEU A 155 3.33 21.81 -11.84
C LEU A 155 2.42 22.29 -12.98
N VAL A 156 1.91 21.35 -13.80
CA VAL A 156 1.09 21.67 -14.99
C VAL A 156 -0.24 22.37 -14.64
N ASN A 157 -0.94 21.93 -13.58
CA ASN A 157 -2.23 22.51 -13.20
C ASN A 157 -2.12 23.95 -12.64
N ASN A 158 -0.90 24.45 -12.40
CA ASN A 158 -0.62 25.81 -11.96
C ASN A 158 0.02 26.66 -13.08
N THR A 159 -0.10 26.23 -14.35
CA THR A 159 0.49 26.91 -15.51
C THR A 159 -0.42 26.82 -16.75
N ASP A 160 -0.99 27.94 -17.19
CA ASP A 160 -2.03 28.00 -18.23
C ASP A 160 -1.60 27.59 -19.66
N ALA A 161 -0.32 27.26 -19.87
CA ALA A 161 0.31 27.17 -21.19
C ALA A 161 0.83 25.77 -21.59
N LEU A 162 0.58 24.72 -20.79
CA LEU A 162 1.13 23.37 -21.01
C LEU A 162 0.07 22.39 -21.55
N THR A 163 -0.07 22.36 -22.89
CA THR A 163 -0.72 21.24 -23.59
C THR A 163 0.10 19.96 -23.38
N ALA A 164 -0.51 18.93 -22.81
CA ALA A 164 0.18 17.69 -22.46
C ALA A 164 0.36 16.78 -23.68
N ASP A 165 1.62 16.45 -24.00
CA ASP A 165 1.99 15.53 -25.08
C ASP A 165 3.25 14.72 -24.67
N THR A 166 3.07 13.75 -23.76
CA THR A 166 4.09 12.74 -23.43
C THR A 166 3.82 11.46 -24.20
N ASP A 167 4.71 11.16 -25.13
CA ASP A 167 5.23 9.80 -25.31
C ASP A 167 6.71 9.87 -25.72
N ASN A 168 7.48 8.85 -25.32
CA ASN A 168 8.88 8.62 -25.73
C ASN A 168 9.84 9.83 -25.69
N GLN A 169 10.25 10.24 -24.48
CA GLN A 169 11.43 11.10 -24.29
C GLN A 169 12.52 10.37 -23.52
N GLU A 170 13.73 10.30 -24.09
CA GLU A 170 14.92 9.73 -23.44
C GLU A 170 15.25 10.46 -22.13
N PHE A 171 15.58 9.71 -21.07
CA PHE A 171 16.01 10.29 -19.79
C PHE A 171 17.32 11.08 -19.94
N LYS A 172 17.25 12.39 -19.75
CA LYS A 172 18.36 13.34 -19.93
C LYS A 172 18.39 14.30 -18.75
N THR A 173 19.49 14.31 -18.01
CA THR A 173 19.63 15.04 -16.73
C THR A 173 19.28 16.53 -16.81
N LEU A 174 19.52 17.16 -17.96
CA LEU A 174 19.11 18.53 -18.26
C LEU A 174 18.33 18.56 -19.58
N ALA A 175 17.29 19.38 -19.61
CA ALA A 175 16.37 19.52 -20.73
C ALA A 175 16.32 20.96 -21.26
N THR A 176 15.93 21.13 -22.52
CA THR A 176 15.93 22.42 -23.25
C THR A 176 14.55 23.02 -23.47
N ASN A 177 13.49 22.40 -22.95
CA ASN A 177 12.12 22.92 -22.97
C ASN A 177 11.40 22.58 -21.65
N THR A 178 10.35 23.33 -21.32
CA THR A 178 9.61 23.23 -20.05
C THR A 178 9.03 21.84 -19.80
N TYR A 179 8.51 21.17 -20.83
CA TYR A 179 7.85 19.87 -20.68
C TYR A 179 8.85 18.76 -20.36
N SER A 180 9.93 18.68 -21.14
CA SER A 180 11.05 17.78 -20.85
C SER A 180 11.73 18.10 -19.52
N ALA A 181 11.76 19.37 -19.10
CA ALA A 181 12.30 19.77 -17.80
C ALA A 181 11.42 19.29 -16.63
N ILE A 182 10.09 19.44 -16.74
CA ILE A 182 9.14 18.86 -15.77
C ILE A 182 9.26 17.33 -15.77
N HIS A 183 9.33 16.68 -16.94
CA HIS A 183 9.46 15.23 -17.04
C HIS A 183 10.74 14.73 -16.37
N THR A 184 11.90 15.24 -16.79
CA THR A 184 13.19 14.75 -16.27
C THR A 184 13.42 15.18 -14.83
N GLY A 185 12.97 16.37 -14.42
CA GLY A 185 13.08 16.84 -13.04
C GLY A 185 12.29 16.00 -12.04
N THR A 186 11.04 15.63 -12.39
CA THR A 186 10.22 14.75 -11.54
C THR A 186 10.77 13.32 -11.49
N LEU A 187 11.23 12.78 -12.63
CA LEU A 187 11.83 11.45 -12.70
C LEU A 187 13.16 11.37 -11.93
N TYR A 188 14.03 12.37 -12.09
CA TYR A 188 15.31 12.48 -11.37
C TYR A 188 15.10 12.68 -9.86
N ALA A 189 14.08 13.44 -9.44
CA ALA A 189 13.75 13.59 -8.02
C ALA A 189 13.34 12.25 -7.38
N VAL A 190 12.53 11.45 -8.08
CA VAL A 190 12.10 10.12 -7.61
C VAL A 190 13.29 9.16 -7.54
N THR A 191 14.07 9.01 -8.61
CA THR A 191 15.19 8.04 -8.64
C THR A 191 16.29 8.43 -7.63
N ALA A 192 16.64 9.71 -7.51
CA ALA A 192 17.61 10.18 -6.52
C ALA A 192 17.12 9.99 -5.07
N THR A 193 15.81 10.08 -4.81
CA THR A 193 15.24 9.79 -3.49
C THR A 193 15.29 8.30 -3.17
N ILE A 194 14.92 7.44 -4.14
CA ILE A 194 14.97 5.98 -3.98
C ILE A 194 16.42 5.51 -3.76
N GLU A 195 17.37 5.93 -4.59
CA GLU A 195 18.79 5.58 -4.43
C GLU A 195 19.38 6.09 -3.10
N ARG A 196 18.95 7.27 -2.62
CA ARG A 196 19.36 7.76 -1.30
C ARG A 196 18.81 6.90 -0.16
N ILE A 197 17.54 6.49 -0.24
CA ILE A 197 16.92 5.56 0.71
C ILE A 197 17.62 4.20 0.70
N ILE A 198 17.98 3.68 -0.49
CA ILE A 198 18.76 2.44 -0.65
C ILE A 198 20.12 2.55 0.03
N SER A 199 20.84 3.66 -0.16
CA SER A 199 22.13 3.93 0.48
C SER A 199 22.03 3.98 2.02
N ASP A 200 21.13 4.81 2.55
CA ASP A 200 21.00 5.02 4.00
C ASP A 200 20.53 3.74 4.72
N LEU A 201 19.67 2.93 4.08
CA LEU A 201 19.24 1.64 4.61
C LEU A 201 20.29 0.53 4.45
N LYS A 202 21.09 0.53 3.37
CA LYS A 202 22.25 -0.39 3.24
C LYS A 202 23.26 -0.16 4.36
N GLU A 203 23.55 1.08 4.72
CA GLU A 203 24.39 1.42 5.88
C GLU A 203 23.72 0.96 7.19
N SER A 204 22.48 1.38 7.44
CA SER A 204 21.74 1.11 8.68
C SER A 204 21.51 -0.38 8.97
N PHE A 205 21.42 -1.22 7.94
CA PHE A 205 21.22 -2.67 8.06
C PHE A 205 22.47 -3.50 7.75
N ASN A 206 23.66 -2.88 7.63
CA ASN A 206 24.92 -3.54 7.26
C ASN A 206 24.81 -4.43 5.99
N ASN A 207 24.13 -3.93 4.95
CA ASN A 207 23.78 -4.62 3.71
C ASN A 207 22.91 -5.88 3.88
N ARG A 208 22.27 -6.10 5.04
CA ARG A 208 21.37 -7.24 5.31
C ARG A 208 19.89 -6.87 5.16
N ILE A 209 19.59 -6.07 4.13
CA ILE A 209 18.24 -5.64 3.74
C ILE A 209 18.06 -5.85 2.23
N ARG A 210 16.86 -6.30 1.83
CA ARG A 210 16.47 -6.45 0.42
C ARG A 210 15.51 -5.33 0.01
N PHE A 211 15.65 -4.83 -1.21
CA PHE A 211 14.77 -3.80 -1.77
C PHE A 211 13.78 -4.43 -2.74
N ILE A 212 12.51 -4.04 -2.61
CA ILE A 212 11.41 -4.48 -3.48
C ILE A 212 10.74 -3.22 -4.05
N ILE A 213 10.56 -3.18 -5.36
CA ILE A 213 9.72 -2.18 -6.03
C ILE A 213 8.42 -2.81 -6.54
N THR A 214 7.33 -2.05 -6.45
CA THR A 214 6.00 -2.41 -6.95
C THR A 214 5.29 -1.12 -7.41
N GLY A 215 4.04 -1.21 -7.86
CA GLY A 215 3.25 -0.04 -8.27
C GLY A 215 3.24 0.19 -9.77
N GLY A 216 2.46 1.17 -10.22
CA GLY A 216 2.23 1.44 -11.65
C GLY A 216 3.42 2.08 -12.38
N ASP A 217 4.24 2.85 -11.68
CA ASP A 217 5.42 3.53 -12.24
C ASP A 217 6.71 2.66 -12.14
N ALA A 218 6.63 1.45 -11.55
CA ALA A 218 7.79 0.60 -11.25
C ALA A 218 8.61 0.21 -12.48
N GLU A 219 7.96 -0.19 -13.57
CA GLU A 219 8.62 -0.62 -14.81
C GLU A 219 9.35 0.53 -15.53
N ALA A 220 8.86 1.76 -15.37
CA ALA A 220 9.52 2.97 -15.87
C ALA A 220 10.70 3.43 -15.00
N LEU A 221 10.71 3.04 -13.71
CA LEU A 221 11.77 3.39 -12.75
C LEU A 221 12.90 2.37 -12.69
N LEU A 222 12.60 1.07 -12.82
CA LEU A 222 13.58 -0.02 -12.73
C LEU A 222 14.86 0.18 -13.58
N PRO A 223 14.80 0.61 -14.86
CA PRO A 223 15.99 0.86 -15.67
C PRO A 223 16.87 2.06 -15.23
N LEU A 224 16.45 2.78 -14.19
CA LEU A 224 17.08 4.00 -13.67
C LEU A 224 17.54 3.86 -12.20
N LEU A 225 17.43 2.65 -11.64
CA LEU A 225 17.78 2.30 -10.27
C LEU A 225 18.90 1.24 -10.24
N SER A 226 19.45 0.99 -9.06
CA SER A 226 20.46 -0.05 -8.83
C SER A 226 19.90 -1.48 -8.94
N ASP A 227 20.72 -2.41 -9.44
CA ASP A 227 20.36 -3.82 -9.70
C ASP A 227 19.89 -4.61 -8.45
N ASP A 228 20.12 -4.07 -7.24
CA ASP A 228 19.67 -4.65 -5.96
C ASP A 228 18.16 -4.48 -5.71
N VAL A 229 17.43 -3.78 -6.59
CA VAL A 229 15.98 -3.51 -6.48
C VAL A 229 15.17 -4.52 -7.28
N HIS A 230 14.42 -5.39 -6.59
CA HIS A 230 13.65 -6.44 -7.26
C HIS A 230 12.19 -6.02 -7.52
N HIS A 231 11.71 -6.22 -8.75
CA HIS A 231 10.30 -6.01 -9.07
C HIS A 231 9.39 -7.09 -8.44
N TYR A 232 8.29 -6.70 -7.81
CA TYR A 232 7.28 -7.64 -7.29
C TYR A 232 5.85 -7.06 -7.39
N PRO A 233 5.29 -6.98 -8.62
CA PRO A 233 4.12 -6.13 -8.92
C PRO A 233 2.81 -6.53 -8.22
N ASP A 234 2.70 -7.74 -7.68
CA ASP A 234 1.47 -8.26 -7.05
C ASP A 234 1.51 -8.26 -5.52
N ILE A 235 2.45 -7.54 -4.90
CA ILE A 235 2.76 -7.70 -3.47
C ILE A 235 1.51 -7.56 -2.57
N VAL A 236 0.61 -6.62 -2.85
CA VAL A 236 -0.67 -6.41 -2.12
C VAL A 236 -1.61 -7.61 -2.28
N LEU A 237 -1.83 -8.10 -3.51
CA LEU A 237 -2.67 -9.28 -3.79
C LEU A 237 -2.12 -10.54 -3.13
N ARG A 238 -0.79 -10.69 -3.11
CA ARG A 238 -0.11 -11.78 -2.40
C ARG A 238 -0.24 -11.64 -0.87
N GLY A 239 -0.35 -10.42 -0.35
CA GLY A 239 -0.78 -10.15 1.02
C GLY A 239 -2.22 -10.64 1.28
N LEU A 240 -3.17 -10.30 0.40
CA LEU A 240 -4.57 -10.76 0.50
C LEU A 240 -4.69 -12.28 0.46
N ALA A 241 -3.81 -12.96 -0.30
CA ALA A 241 -3.79 -14.41 -0.40
C ALA A 241 -3.57 -15.09 0.97
N PHE A 242 -2.83 -14.47 1.90
CA PHE A 242 -2.66 -15.00 3.26
C PHE A 242 -3.95 -14.96 4.08
N TYR A 243 -4.69 -13.83 4.05
CA TYR A 243 -6.04 -13.74 4.64
C TYR A 243 -7.00 -14.74 4.01
N ALA A 244 -6.99 -14.83 2.68
CA ALA A 244 -7.85 -15.72 1.92
C ALA A 244 -7.55 -17.21 2.15
N ARG A 245 -6.32 -17.59 2.55
CA ARG A 245 -5.93 -18.97 2.87
C ARG A 245 -6.38 -19.43 4.26
N GLN A 246 -6.40 -18.53 5.26
CA GLN A 246 -6.87 -18.89 6.62
C GLN A 246 -8.37 -19.24 6.64
N ASP A 247 -9.19 -18.51 5.89
CA ASP A 247 -10.62 -18.76 5.74
C ASP A 247 -10.88 -20.02 4.89
N LYS A 248 -10.55 -21.21 5.40
CA LYS A 248 -11.10 -22.47 4.88
C LYS A 248 -12.61 -22.46 5.16
N THR A 249 -13.41 -22.55 4.10
CA THR A 249 -14.86 -22.42 4.19
C THR A 249 -15.45 -23.51 5.08
N LYS A 250 -15.91 -23.15 6.28
CA LYS A 250 -16.82 -23.99 7.06
C LYS A 250 -18.13 -24.10 6.28
N THR A 251 -18.30 -25.18 5.53
CA THR A 251 -19.52 -25.49 4.76
C THR A 251 -20.67 -25.75 5.73
N SER A 252 -21.30 -24.68 6.22
CA SER A 252 -22.42 -24.74 7.15
C SER A 252 -23.69 -25.17 6.41
N VAL A 253 -23.81 -26.48 6.20
CA VAL A 253 -25.10 -27.12 5.89
C VAL A 253 -26.02 -26.89 7.09
N ARG A 254 -26.71 -25.75 7.12
CA ARG A 254 -27.82 -25.46 8.04
C ARG A 254 -28.98 -26.40 7.67
N LYS A 255 -28.91 -27.62 8.20
CA LYS A 255 -29.97 -28.62 8.14
C LYS A 255 -31.24 -27.98 8.71
N LYS A 256 -32.26 -27.76 7.87
CA LYS A 256 -33.54 -27.18 8.30
C LYS A 256 -34.28 -28.17 9.20
N THR A 257 -34.10 -28.07 10.52
CA THR A 257 -35.01 -28.64 11.51
C THR A 257 -36.13 -27.65 11.76
N LYS A 258 -37.33 -27.99 11.29
CA LYS A 258 -38.59 -27.27 11.52
C LYS A 258 -39.12 -27.63 12.92
N PRO A 259 -39.33 -26.67 13.85
CA PRO A 259 -40.25 -26.86 14.97
C PRO A 259 -41.69 -26.76 14.47
N GLU A 260 -42.58 -27.55 15.04
CA GLU A 260 -44.02 -27.43 14.80
C GLU A 260 -44.67 -26.46 15.80
N GLN A 261 -45.89 -26.05 15.48
CA GLN A 261 -46.71 -25.19 16.33
C GLN A 261 -47.60 -26.08 17.20
N ASP A 262 -47.83 -25.68 18.44
CA ASP A 262 -49.02 -26.05 19.20
C ASP A 262 -49.45 -24.83 20.04
N GLU A 263 -50.75 -24.72 20.32
CA GLU A 263 -51.35 -23.49 20.84
C GLU A 263 -51.60 -23.48 22.36
N ALA A 264 -51.56 -22.26 22.89
CA ALA A 264 -52.37 -21.71 24.00
C ALA A 264 -52.76 -22.60 25.20
N THR A 265 -52.44 -22.09 26.41
CA THR A 265 -53.50 -21.66 27.35
C THR A 265 -52.94 -20.64 28.36
N ALA A 266 -53.81 -19.88 29.02
CA ALA A 266 -53.45 -18.76 29.88
C ALA A 266 -54.04 -18.87 31.30
N ALA A 267 -53.36 -18.27 32.29
CA ALA A 267 -53.89 -17.98 33.62
C ALA A 267 -53.17 -16.76 34.23
N VAL A 268 -53.83 -16.05 35.16
CA VAL A 268 -53.41 -14.74 35.70
C VAL A 268 -53.31 -14.76 37.23
N LYS A 269 -52.35 -14.01 37.77
CA LYS A 269 -52.25 -13.41 39.13
C LYS A 269 -50.98 -12.54 39.17
N GLU A 270 -50.92 -11.28 39.62
CA GLU A 270 -51.38 -10.64 40.89
C GLU A 270 -50.74 -11.29 42.14
N SER A 271 -50.01 -10.60 43.03
CA SER A 271 -49.39 -9.25 43.02
C SER A 271 -48.19 -9.28 44.02
N ASP A 272 -47.58 -8.25 44.64
CA ASP A 272 -47.83 -6.81 44.81
C ASP A 272 -46.57 -6.09 45.38
N THR A 273 -46.61 -4.75 45.56
CA THR A 273 -45.82 -3.93 46.55
C THR A 273 -44.26 -3.90 46.48
N ASP A 274 -43.52 -2.83 46.83
CA ASP A 274 -43.78 -1.36 46.96
C ASP A 274 -42.42 -0.59 47.09
N ALA A 275 -42.47 0.70 47.44
CA ALA A 275 -41.45 1.49 48.17
C ALA A 275 -40.25 2.13 47.42
N LYS A 276 -40.59 3.27 46.79
CA LYS A 276 -39.84 4.52 46.57
C LYS A 276 -38.82 4.96 47.65
N LEU A 277 -37.75 5.68 47.23
CA LEU A 277 -37.00 6.82 47.88
C LEU A 277 -35.79 7.16 46.96
N GLU A 278 -35.41 8.38 46.51
CA GLU A 278 -35.28 9.74 47.10
C GLU A 278 -34.27 9.80 48.28
N SER A 279 -33.28 10.70 48.39
CA SER A 279 -32.69 11.80 47.55
C SER A 279 -31.28 12.16 48.14
N GLU A 280 -30.44 13.17 47.80
CA GLU A 280 -30.38 14.29 46.83
C GLU A 280 -28.92 14.84 46.69
N SER A 281 -28.70 15.96 45.97
CA SER A 281 -27.61 16.97 46.14
C SER A 281 -26.19 16.75 45.57
N ALA A 282 -25.34 17.81 45.65
CA ALA A 282 -24.18 18.08 44.77
C ALA A 282 -22.99 18.85 45.50
N PRO A 283 -21.99 19.49 44.83
CA PRO A 283 -20.65 19.89 45.38
C PRO A 283 -20.65 21.27 46.13
N PRO A 284 -19.53 22.02 46.45
CA PRO A 284 -18.09 21.90 46.06
C PRO A 284 -16.96 22.39 47.06
N ALA A 285 -15.68 22.24 46.64
CA ALA A 285 -14.48 23.08 46.95
C ALA A 285 -13.34 22.73 45.93
N LYS A 286 -12.34 23.53 45.49
CA LYS A 286 -11.51 24.67 46.02
C LYS A 286 -10.47 24.26 47.10
N GLU A 287 -9.22 24.78 47.14
CA GLU A 287 -8.58 25.95 46.48
C GLU A 287 -7.01 25.91 46.48
N ASN A 288 -6.34 26.68 45.60
CA ASN A 288 -4.93 27.21 45.64
C ASN A 288 -3.73 26.21 45.74
N THR A 289 -2.45 26.56 45.49
CA THR A 289 -1.71 27.77 45.03
C THR A 289 -0.91 27.46 43.73
N GLN A 290 -0.54 28.33 42.77
CA GLN A 290 0.01 29.72 42.71
C GLN A 290 1.56 29.77 42.51
N ASN A 291 2.04 30.77 41.74
CA ASN A 291 3.44 31.12 41.40
C ASN A 291 4.19 30.17 40.40
N ASP A 292 5.04 30.63 39.49
CA ASP A 292 5.46 32.00 39.11
C ASP A 292 5.84 32.12 37.62
N ALA A 293 6.03 33.36 37.10
CA ALA A 293 6.40 33.61 35.70
C ALA A 293 7.34 34.84 35.51
N GLN A 294 8.02 34.88 34.35
CA GLN A 294 8.91 35.94 33.82
C GLN A 294 10.34 36.03 34.41
N PRO A 295 11.32 36.72 33.75
CA PRO A 295 11.34 37.20 32.36
C PRO A 295 12.58 36.77 31.52
N VAL A 296 12.46 37.11 30.23
CA VAL A 296 13.47 37.18 29.15
C VAL A 296 14.87 37.67 29.54
N THR A 297 15.92 37.08 28.93
CA THR A 297 17.15 37.80 28.52
C THR A 297 17.56 37.42 27.10
N ASP A 298 17.84 38.42 26.26
CA ASP A 298 18.41 38.27 24.91
C ASP A 298 19.95 38.23 24.96
N SER A 299 20.58 37.42 24.11
CA SER A 299 22.01 37.55 23.79
C SER A 299 22.35 36.98 22.41
N SER A 300 22.24 37.83 21.38
CA SER A 300 22.75 37.48 20.05
C SER A 300 24.26 37.22 20.07
N THR A 301 24.72 36.17 19.39
CA THR A 301 26.10 36.11 18.89
C THR A 301 26.12 35.52 17.49
N LYS A 302 26.86 36.16 16.58
CA LYS A 302 27.05 35.71 15.20
C LYS A 302 28.29 34.82 15.14
N ASP A 303 28.24 33.75 14.36
CA ASP A 303 29.47 33.16 13.83
C ASP A 303 29.33 32.85 12.32
N LYS A 304 30.44 32.86 11.59
CA LYS A 304 30.49 32.83 10.12
C LYS A 304 31.01 31.49 9.58
N PRO A 305 30.56 31.08 8.37
CA PRO A 305 30.90 29.76 7.82
C PRO A 305 32.38 29.63 7.42
N LYS A 306 32.95 28.44 7.64
CA LYS A 306 34.27 28.04 7.11
C LYS A 306 34.20 27.70 5.61
N PRO A 307 35.30 27.87 4.84
CA PRO A 307 35.25 27.94 3.38
C PRO A 307 35.13 26.58 2.67
N ALA A 308 34.64 26.63 1.42
CA ALA A 308 34.34 25.47 0.58
C ALA A 308 35.57 24.67 0.11
N ARG A 309 35.41 23.36 -0.06
CA ARG A 309 36.36 22.48 -0.75
C ARG A 309 36.30 22.71 -2.27
N LYS A 310 37.46 22.78 -2.93
CA LYS A 310 37.57 22.88 -4.40
C LYS A 310 37.14 21.58 -5.08
N PRO A 311 36.48 21.62 -6.26
CA PRO A 311 36.13 20.41 -7.02
C PRO A 311 37.38 19.71 -7.58
N ARG A 312 37.35 18.38 -7.59
CA ARG A 312 38.42 17.53 -8.13
C ARG A 312 38.24 17.41 -9.65
N LYS A 313 39.30 17.67 -10.43
CA LYS A 313 39.25 17.62 -11.91
C LYS A 313 38.82 16.23 -12.40
N THR A 314 37.87 16.20 -13.34
CA THR A 314 37.54 15.00 -14.11
C THR A 314 38.69 14.64 -15.07
N ARG A 315 38.93 13.34 -15.28
CA ARG A 315 39.82 12.82 -16.31
C ARG A 315 38.97 12.07 -17.33
N ALA A 316 38.85 12.62 -18.54
CA ALA A 316 38.14 11.96 -19.62
C ALA A 316 38.94 10.78 -20.18
N THR A 317 38.23 9.70 -20.51
CA THR A 317 38.73 8.59 -21.35
C THR A 317 37.67 8.26 -22.39
N LYS A 318 37.99 8.50 -23.68
CA LYS A 318 37.12 8.11 -24.81
C LYS A 318 37.20 6.59 -25.06
N PRO A 319 36.20 6.00 -25.74
CA PRO A 319 35.94 4.55 -25.66
C PRO A 319 36.92 3.70 -26.46
N LYS A 320 37.09 2.43 -26.03
CA LYS A 320 37.54 1.35 -26.91
C LYS A 320 36.36 0.82 -27.71
N ALA A 321 36.57 0.54 -28.99
CA ALA A 321 35.63 -0.23 -29.79
C ALA A 321 35.65 -1.71 -29.35
N ALA A 322 34.48 -2.36 -29.41
CA ALA A 322 34.34 -3.80 -29.30
C ALA A 322 33.87 -4.35 -30.64
N ALA A 323 34.54 -5.39 -31.15
CA ALA A 323 34.09 -6.10 -32.34
C ALA A 323 32.85 -6.96 -32.01
N LYS A 324 31.93 -7.08 -32.96
CA LYS A 324 30.90 -8.13 -32.89
C LYS A 324 31.50 -9.45 -33.36
N THR A 325 31.35 -10.48 -32.55
CA THR A 325 31.48 -11.88 -32.96
C THR A 325 30.18 -12.57 -32.59
N GLU A 326 29.49 -13.14 -33.57
CA GLU A 326 28.35 -14.03 -33.33
C GLU A 326 28.87 -15.39 -32.85
N THR A 327 28.09 -16.15 -32.06
CA THR A 327 27.90 -17.61 -32.19
C THR A 327 26.97 -18.16 -31.08
N GLN A 328 25.79 -18.60 -31.51
CA GLN A 328 24.97 -19.73 -31.01
C GLN A 328 24.47 -19.76 -29.55
N ALA A 329 23.48 -20.64 -29.35
CA ALA A 329 22.67 -20.78 -28.14
C ALA A 329 22.97 -22.08 -27.38
N SER A 330 22.70 -22.04 -26.08
CA SER A 330 22.23 -23.13 -25.20
C SER A 330 21.34 -22.42 -24.18
N ASP A 331 20.11 -22.83 -23.85
CA ASP A 331 19.56 -24.16 -23.57
C ASP A 331 20.21 -24.85 -22.36
N THR A 332 19.77 -24.42 -21.18
CA THR A 332 19.73 -25.22 -19.96
C THR A 332 18.45 -24.90 -19.18
N SER A 333 17.50 -25.83 -19.20
CA SER A 333 16.44 -25.90 -18.18
C SER A 333 16.99 -26.54 -16.89
N LEU A 334 16.40 -26.22 -15.73
CA LEU A 334 16.49 -26.92 -14.41
C LEU A 334 15.55 -26.19 -13.41
N PRO A 335 15.10 -26.81 -12.28
CA PRO A 335 13.72 -27.33 -12.24
C PRO A 335 12.85 -26.80 -11.09
N GLU A 336 11.65 -27.36 -10.99
CA GLU A 336 10.68 -27.17 -9.90
C GLU A 336 11.05 -27.94 -8.60
N GLU A 337 10.21 -27.75 -7.57
CA GLU A 337 10.14 -28.46 -6.28
C GLU A 337 11.30 -28.32 -5.26
N ALA A 338 11.01 -27.65 -4.14
CA ALA A 338 11.14 -28.23 -2.78
C ALA A 338 10.58 -27.30 -1.67
N ILE A 339 9.55 -27.79 -0.95
CA ILE A 339 9.03 -27.33 0.37
C ILE A 339 8.34 -25.95 0.42
#